data_AF-A0A2H6LCA7-F1
#
_entry.id   AF-A0A2H6LCA7-F1
#
_cell.length_a   1.000
_cell.length_b   1.000
_cell.length_c   1.000
_cell.angle_alpha   90.00
_cell.angle_beta   90.00
_cell.angle_gamma   90.00
#
_symmetry.space_group_name_H-M   'P 1'
#
loop_
_entity.id
_entity.type
_entity.pdbx_description
1 polymer ?
#
loop_
_entity_poly.entity_id
_entity_poly.type
_entity_poly.pdbx_seq_one_letter_code
_entity_poly.pdbx_strand_id
1 'polypeptide(L)'
;MNANSHANSHIWTLTPTDVYKTLTTTPQGISEAEANLRLKQSGYNELPEPQTRPLILRFIDQLTHFIPLLSLPGENNRRKTPKVFQGV
;
A
#
# COMPACT_ATOMS: atom_id res chain seq x y z
N MET A 1 12.70 31.73 13.12
CA MET A 1 11.96 30.51 13.47
C MET A 1 11.17 30.05 12.26
N ASN A 2 11.40 28.79 11.90
CA ASN A 2 10.89 28.03 10.76
C ASN A 2 9.45 27.57 11.01
N ALA A 3 8.57 27.67 10.00
CA ALA A 3 7.33 26.91 9.91
C ALA A 3 6.78 26.93 8.47
N ASN A 4 7.55 26.44 7.49
CA ASN A 4 6.95 26.05 6.20
C ASN A 4 6.26 24.69 6.37
N SER A 5 5.19 24.68 7.17
CA SER A 5 4.23 23.59 7.19
C SER A 5 3.46 23.65 5.88
N HIS A 6 3.67 22.67 5.00
CA HIS A 6 2.81 22.42 3.84
C HIS A 6 1.41 22.09 4.35
N ALA A 7 0.65 23.12 4.70
CA ALA A 7 -0.76 22.98 5.00
C ALA A 7 -1.41 22.47 3.72
N ASN A 8 -2.18 21.39 3.82
CA ASN A 8 -3.14 20.93 2.83
C ASN A 8 -4.28 21.97 2.66
N SER A 9 -3.94 23.26 2.53
CA SER A 9 -4.87 24.30 2.14
C SER A 9 -5.28 24.00 0.70
N HIS A 10 -6.56 23.72 0.54
CA HIS A 10 -7.20 23.52 -0.73
C HIS A 10 -6.91 24.72 -1.63
N ILE A 11 -5.97 24.58 -2.57
CA ILE A 11 -5.47 25.67 -3.43
C ILE A 11 -6.61 26.41 -4.18
N TRP A 12 -7.72 25.73 -4.39
CA TRP A 12 -8.93 26.25 -5.04
C TRP A 12 -9.76 27.21 -4.19
N THR A 13 -9.46 27.37 -2.89
CA THR A 13 -10.15 28.34 -2.02
C THR A 13 -9.40 29.67 -1.92
N LEU A 14 -8.22 29.79 -2.51
CA LEU A 14 -7.36 30.97 -2.41
C LEU A 14 -7.74 32.02 -3.47
N THR A 15 -7.50 33.30 -3.13
CA THR A 15 -7.61 34.38 -4.13
C THR A 15 -6.48 34.24 -5.16
N PRO A 16 -6.63 34.75 -6.40
CA PRO A 16 -5.58 34.65 -7.42
C PRO A 16 -4.22 35.18 -6.95
N THR A 17 -4.20 36.29 -6.21
CA THR A 17 -2.97 36.87 -5.65
C THR A 17 -2.32 35.96 -4.61
N ASP A 18 -3.11 35.24 -3.82
CA ASP A 18 -2.60 34.32 -2.81
C ASP A 18 -2.09 33.02 -3.44
N VAL A 19 -2.70 32.56 -4.54
CA VAL A 19 -2.21 31.42 -5.34
C VAL A 19 -0.81 31.70 -5.89
N TYR A 20 -0.58 32.88 -6.44
CA TYR A 20 0.75 33.26 -6.96
C TYR A 20 1.82 33.28 -5.86
N LYS A 21 1.46 33.75 -4.66
CA LYS A 21 2.35 33.76 -3.50
C LYS A 21 2.63 32.35 -2.97
N THR A 22 1.61 31.50 -2.87
CA THR A 22 1.77 30.14 -2.32
C THR A 22 2.51 29.20 -3.27
N LEU A 23 2.30 29.33 -4.58
CA LEU A 23 2.98 28.52 -5.61
C LEU A 23 4.30 29.13 -6.09
N THR A 24 4.69 30.28 -5.53
CA THR A 24 5.87 31.08 -5.90
C THR A 24 5.92 31.25 -7.43
N THR A 25 4.81 31.66 -8.04
CA THR A 25 4.69 31.77 -9.49
C THR A 25 4.11 33.13 -9.88
N THR A 26 4.27 33.51 -11.14
CA THR A 26 3.77 34.78 -11.66
C THR A 26 2.65 34.55 -12.67
N PRO A 27 1.82 35.57 -12.97
CA PRO A 27 0.82 35.48 -14.03
C PRO A 27 1.42 35.15 -15.41
N GLN A 28 2.68 35.52 -15.64
CA GLN A 28 3.45 35.24 -16.86
C GLN A 28 4.09 33.85 -16.84
N GLY A 29 3.93 33.07 -15.76
CA GLY A 29 4.50 31.74 -15.59
C GLY A 29 5.79 31.73 -14.77
N ILE A 30 6.63 30.72 -15.02
CA ILE A 30 7.94 30.53 -14.40
C ILE A 30 9.05 30.56 -15.47
N SER A 31 10.25 30.94 -15.06
CA SER A 31 11.42 30.90 -15.96
C SER A 31 11.85 29.46 -16.23
N GLU A 32 12.56 29.23 -17.34
CA GLU A 32 13.11 27.92 -17.69
C GLU A 32 14.12 27.41 -16.64
N ALA A 33 14.94 28.30 -16.09
CA ALA A 33 15.89 27.95 -15.03
C ALA A 33 15.16 27.46 -13.77
N GLU A 34 14.06 28.12 -13.41
CA GLU A 34 13.23 27.73 -12.27
C GLU A 34 12.45 26.44 -12.53
N ALA A 35 11.93 26.26 -13.75
CA ALA A 35 11.28 25.02 -14.17
C ALA A 35 12.23 23.81 -14.06
N ASN A 36 13.47 23.98 -14.53
CA ASN A 36 14.51 22.94 -14.41
C ASN A 36 14.90 22.64 -12.96
N LEU A 37 14.96 23.67 -12.11
CA LEU A 37 15.23 23.49 -10.68
C LEU A 37 14.09 22.71 -10.00
N ARG A 38 12.83 23.07 -10.29
CA ARG A 38 11.65 22.35 -9.77
C ARG A 38 11.58 20.90 -10.29
N LEU A 39 11.90 20.66 -11.56
CA LEU A 39 11.93 19.32 -12.15
C LEU A 39 12.95 18.41 -11.45
N LYS A 40 14.13 18.93 -11.10
CA LYS A 40 15.14 18.19 -10.33
C LYS A 40 14.71 17.90 -8.89
N GLN A 41 13.86 18.75 -8.31
CA GLN A 41 13.38 18.59 -6.93
C GLN A 41 12.21 17.64 -6.81
N SER A 42 11.19 17.79 -7.67
CA SER A 42 9.95 17.02 -7.61
C SER A 42 9.97 15.75 -8.46
N GLY A 43 10.91 15.64 -9.40
CA GLY A 43 10.92 14.59 -10.40
C GLY A 43 9.91 14.84 -11.52
N TYR A 44 9.82 13.88 -12.45
CA TYR A 44 8.87 13.93 -13.55
C TYR A 44 7.44 13.78 -13.02
N ASN A 45 6.51 14.52 -13.63
CA ASN A 45 5.07 14.39 -13.35
C ASN A 45 4.50 13.15 -14.04
N GLU A 46 5.05 11.99 -13.69
CA GLU A 46 4.66 10.70 -14.21
C GLU A 46 4.15 9.85 -13.04
N LEU A 47 3.01 9.21 -13.26
CA LEU A 47 2.49 8.26 -12.28
C LEU A 47 3.41 7.04 -12.30
N PRO A 48 3.95 6.61 -11.15
CA PRO A 48 4.81 5.43 -11.12
C PRO A 48 4.00 4.23 -11.60
N GLU A 49 4.62 3.40 -12.43
CA GLU A 49 3.97 2.17 -12.86
C GLU A 49 3.60 1.33 -11.63
N PRO A 50 2.39 0.77 -11.59
CA PRO A 50 1.98 -0.07 -10.48
C PRO A 50 2.93 -1.26 -10.40
N GLN A 51 3.49 -1.49 -9.22
CA GLN A 51 4.40 -2.60 -8.98
C GLN A 51 3.72 -3.93 -9.34
N THR A 52 4.14 -4.53 -10.44
CA THR A 52 3.56 -5.79 -10.91
C THR A 52 4.13 -6.93 -10.08
N ARG A 53 3.25 -7.78 -9.54
CA ARG A 53 3.70 -9.05 -8.95
C ARG A 53 4.16 -9.96 -10.09
N PRO A 54 5.38 -10.52 -10.04
CA PRO A 54 5.86 -11.44 -11.06
C PRO A 54 4.86 -12.61 -11.19
N LEU A 55 4.61 -13.02 -12.42
CA LEU A 55 3.58 -14.00 -12.77
C LEU A 55 3.76 -15.33 -12.04
N ILE A 56 5.01 -15.71 -11.77
CA ILE A 56 5.37 -16.91 -11.01
C ILE A 56 4.83 -16.87 -9.58
N LEU A 57 4.83 -15.70 -8.93
CA LEU A 57 4.30 -15.54 -7.57
C LEU A 57 2.78 -15.65 -7.57
N ARG A 58 2.10 -15.07 -8.58
CA ARG A 58 0.65 -15.23 -8.76
C ARG A 58 0.27 -16.69 -9.02
N PHE A 59 1.13 -17.44 -9.70
CA PHE A 59 0.92 -18.86 -10.00
C PHE A 59 1.11 -19.76 -8.77
N ILE A 60 2.19 -19.56 -8.02
CA ILE A 60 2.47 -20.36 -6.80
C ILE A 60 1.42 -20.09 -5.70
N ASP A 61 0.87 -18.87 -5.63
CA ASP A 61 -0.21 -18.51 -4.70
C ASP A 61 -1.46 -19.40 -4.86
N GLN A 62 -1.75 -19.85 -6.09
CA GLN A 62 -2.86 -20.79 -6.35
C GLN A 62 -2.54 -22.22 -5.90
N LEU A 63 -1.26 -22.62 -5.88
CA LEU A 63 -0.84 -23.96 -5.46
C LEU A 63 -0.91 -24.15 -3.94
N THR A 64 -0.85 -23.06 -3.17
CA THR A 64 -0.99 -23.10 -1.70
C THR A 64 -2.41 -23.43 -1.25
N HIS A 65 -3.41 -23.17 -2.10
CA HIS A 65 -4.81 -23.52 -1.81
C HIS A 65 -5.10 -25.03 -1.88
N PHE A 66 -4.20 -25.82 -2.46
CA PHE A 66 -4.34 -27.27 -2.60
C PHE A 66 -3.61 -28.09 -1.54
N ILE A 67 -2.79 -27.47 -0.69
CA ILE A 67 -2.18 -28.14 0.46
C ILE A 67 -2.95 -27.71 1.71
N PRO A 68 -3.97 -28.48 2.16
CA PRO A 68 -4.37 -28.38 3.55
C PRO A 68 -3.16 -28.78 4.39
N LEU A 69 -2.56 -27.80 5.06
CA LEU A 69 -1.47 -27.95 6.03
C LEU A 69 -1.88 -28.76 7.29
N LEU A 70 -2.98 -29.53 7.25
CA LEU A 70 -3.51 -30.25 8.40
C LEU A 70 -4.25 -31.54 8.01
N SER A 71 -3.54 -32.45 7.35
CA SER A 71 -3.76 -33.88 7.56
C SER A 71 -2.47 -34.52 8.05
N LEU A 72 -1.88 -33.95 9.10
CA LEU A 72 -1.07 -34.74 10.03
C LEU A 72 -2.06 -35.73 10.69
N PRO A 73 -1.95 -37.06 10.47
CA PRO A 73 -2.82 -38.02 11.15
C PRO A 73 -2.32 -38.16 12.60
N GLY A 74 -2.65 -37.18 13.43
CA GLY A 74 -2.38 -37.16 14.86
C GLY A 74 -3.62 -37.60 15.64
N GLU A 75 -3.58 -38.83 16.13
CA GLU A 75 -4.34 -39.34 17.28
C GLU A 75 -5.85 -39.64 17.09
N ASN A 76 -6.17 -40.92 16.85
CA ASN A 76 -7.50 -41.46 17.12
C ASN A 76 -7.38 -42.55 18.20
N ASN A 77 -7.38 -42.10 19.46
CA ASN A 77 -7.44 -42.97 20.63
C ASN A 77 -8.85 -43.58 20.75
N ARG A 78 -9.06 -44.75 20.13
CA ARG A 78 -10.22 -45.61 20.42
C ARG A 78 -9.77 -46.98 20.93
N ARG A 79 -9.25 -47.01 22.16
CA ARG A 79 -9.29 -48.25 22.96
C ARG A 79 -10.71 -48.46 23.46
N LYS A 80 -11.35 -49.49 22.90
CA LYS A 80 -12.67 -50.01 23.28
C LYS A 80 -12.68 -50.35 24.78
N THR A 81 -13.61 -49.78 25.54
CA THR A 81 -13.99 -50.32 26.84
C THR A 81 -14.89 -51.54 26.62
N PRO A 82 -14.52 -52.75 27.07
CA PRO A 82 -15.51 -53.82 27.18
C PRO A 82 -16.40 -53.54 28.39
N LYS A 83 -17.70 -53.47 28.14
CA LYS A 83 -18.76 -53.49 29.16
C LYS A 83 -18.62 -54.81 29.94
N VAL A 84 -18.21 -54.75 31.21
CA VAL A 84 -18.36 -55.89 32.13
C VAL A 84 -19.67 -55.67 32.87
N PHE A 85 -20.69 -56.41 32.47
CA PHE A 85 -21.93 -56.57 33.22
C PHE A 85 -21.60 -57.44 34.44
N GLN A 86 -21.64 -56.88 35.64
CA GLN A 86 -21.73 -57.67 36.87
C GLN A 86 -22.89 -57.12 37.70
N GLY A 87 -23.95 -57.91 37.72
CA GLY A 87 -25.08 -57.76 38.61
C GLY A 87 -25.61 -59.17 38.89
N VAL A 88 -25.28 -59.69 40.07
CA VAL A 88 -26.07 -60.62 40.89
C VAL A 88 -25.77 -60.29 42.34
#